data_AF-A0A1V9YIG7-F1
#
_entry.id   AF-A0A1V9YIG7-F1
#
_cell.length_a   1.000
_cell.length_b   1.000
_cell.length_c   1.000
_cell.angle_alpha   90.00
_cell.angle_beta   90.00
_cell.angle_gamma   90.00
#
_symmetry.space_group_name_H-M   'P 1'
#
loop_
_entity.id
_entity.type
_entity.pdbx_description
1 polymer ?
#
loop_
_entity_poly.entity_id
_entity_poly.type
_entity_poly.pdbx_seq_one_letter_code
_entity_poly.pdbx_strand_id
1 'polypeptide(L)'
;MVFDKSFTVAPRPVASPALQAAALQSIQRAAATAKTLKELADGFQSDFEASQGHGWHVLVGKDFAVDVRYRKGCGVVLLHKSTSTKIVLYRATHTSATPKLSADVPTARATDMKCTIMDSDMTTDRQTGLVSMCERLVGMDSTEDMVANLKAYLVQSFGNTWHVAVAANHDLCGAVHATEGSFCDLTLTKGKQCVRFVVFQSSGFDATVDLLTLLHRVALVLAAMAGVFFLFYKTSYRPECLDDSAACTEHEVRVAKSGEWWQFVATLAVVVFIGLGSILRVSRNSIRQKIKHV
;
A
#
# COMPACT_ATOMS: atom_id res chain seq x y z
N MET A 1 7.58 19.89 -14.60
CA MET A 1 6.10 19.75 -14.66
C MET A 1 5.58 20.31 -13.35
N VAL A 2 4.56 21.17 -13.34
CA VAL A 2 3.96 21.66 -12.07
C VAL A 2 2.63 20.95 -11.93
N PHE A 3 2.48 20.16 -10.87
CA PHE A 3 1.22 19.51 -10.53
C PHE A 3 0.41 20.48 -9.66
N ASP A 4 -0.76 20.87 -10.14
CA ASP A 4 -1.70 21.63 -9.31
C ASP A 4 -2.52 20.65 -8.44
N LYS A 5 -3.44 21.16 -7.63
CA LYS A 5 -4.26 20.31 -6.73
C LYS A 5 -5.50 19.71 -7.42
N SER A 6 -5.58 19.70 -8.76
CA SER A 6 -6.77 19.37 -9.54
C SER A 6 -6.99 17.86 -9.79
N PHE A 7 -6.67 17.01 -8.81
CA PHE A 7 -6.96 15.59 -8.92
C PHE A 7 -8.44 15.28 -8.70
N THR A 8 -8.95 14.29 -9.44
CA THR A 8 -10.26 13.67 -9.22
C THR A 8 -10.13 12.17 -9.11
N VAL A 9 -11.06 11.54 -8.40
CA VAL A 9 -11.10 10.09 -8.28
C VAL A 9 -11.91 9.53 -9.44
N ALA A 10 -11.38 8.53 -10.14
CA ALA A 10 -12.10 7.82 -11.17
C ALA A 10 -13.21 6.95 -10.56
N PRO A 11 -14.34 6.74 -11.25
CA PRO A 11 -15.47 5.95 -10.73
C PRO A 11 -15.14 4.46 -10.56
N ARG A 12 -14.07 3.98 -11.21
CA ARG A 12 -13.60 2.60 -11.13
C ARG A 12 -12.08 2.59 -10.96
N PRO A 13 -11.54 1.63 -10.19
CA PRO A 13 -12.24 0.62 -9.39
C PRO A 13 -12.95 1.22 -8.16
N VAL A 14 -13.97 0.51 -7.66
CA VAL A 14 -14.77 1.00 -6.53
C VAL A 14 -13.99 0.83 -5.22
N ALA A 15 -13.61 1.94 -4.60
CA ALA A 15 -13.02 2.02 -3.27
C ALA A 15 -14.00 2.64 -2.26
N SER A 16 -13.76 2.44 -0.97
CA SER A 16 -14.56 3.11 0.07
C SER A 16 -14.37 4.64 -0.02
N PRO A 17 -15.40 5.46 0.30
CA PRO A 17 -15.28 6.91 0.27
C PRO A 17 -14.14 7.44 1.17
N ALA A 18 -13.90 6.78 2.30
CA ALA A 18 -12.80 7.11 3.19
C ALA A 18 -11.43 6.92 2.54
N LEU A 19 -11.23 5.82 1.79
CA LEU A 19 -9.98 5.57 1.07
C LEU A 19 -9.77 6.58 -0.06
N GLN A 20 -10.85 6.89 -0.80
CA GLN A 20 -10.82 7.89 -1.86
C GLN A 20 -10.43 9.27 -1.33
N ALA A 21 -11.04 9.70 -0.21
CA ALA A 21 -10.72 10.98 0.44
C ALA A 21 -9.28 11.03 0.95
N ALA A 22 -8.80 9.96 1.59
CA ALA A 22 -7.42 9.87 2.05
C ALA A 22 -6.41 9.92 0.90
N ALA A 23 -6.72 9.24 -0.22
CA ALA A 23 -5.87 9.24 -1.41
C ALA A 23 -5.79 10.63 -2.03
N LEU A 24 -6.94 11.32 -2.15
CA LEU A 24 -7.03 12.67 -2.68
C LEU A 24 -6.25 13.68 -1.83
N GLN A 25 -6.38 13.62 -0.51
CA GLN A 25 -5.66 14.51 0.41
C GLN A 25 -4.14 14.27 0.33
N SER A 26 -3.71 13.02 0.20
CA SER A 26 -2.29 12.67 0.17
C SER A 26 -1.63 13.05 -1.14
N ILE A 27 -2.29 12.81 -2.30
CA ILE A 27 -1.74 13.22 -3.60
C ILE A 27 -1.64 14.74 -3.70
N GLN A 28 -2.61 15.50 -3.15
CA GLN A 28 -2.58 16.96 -3.19
C GLN A 28 -1.43 17.55 -2.36
N ARG A 29 -1.00 16.85 -1.29
CA ARG A 29 0.19 17.22 -0.53
C ARG A 29 1.47 16.90 -1.29
N ALA A 30 1.55 15.72 -1.90
CA ALA A 30 2.71 15.33 -2.72
C ALA A 30 2.88 16.26 -3.95
N ALA A 31 1.79 16.56 -4.66
CA ALA A 31 1.76 17.41 -5.84
C ALA A 31 2.29 18.84 -5.58
N ALA A 32 2.10 19.37 -4.37
CA ALA A 32 2.58 20.71 -4.01
C ALA A 32 4.11 20.83 -3.99
N THR A 33 4.83 19.70 -3.91
CA THR A 33 6.30 19.68 -3.79
C THR A 33 7.01 18.99 -4.95
N ALA A 34 6.31 18.08 -5.63
CA ALA A 34 6.89 17.27 -6.71
C ALA A 34 7.15 18.07 -7.99
N LYS A 35 8.34 17.89 -8.56
CA LYS A 35 8.76 18.47 -9.85
C LYS A 35 8.79 17.43 -10.97
N THR A 36 8.89 16.16 -10.61
CA THR A 36 8.96 15.00 -11.51
C THR A 36 7.87 13.98 -11.21
N LEU A 37 7.58 13.07 -12.16
CA LEU A 37 6.63 11.97 -11.93
C LEU A 37 7.12 11.00 -10.84
N LYS A 38 8.45 10.78 -10.74
CA LYS A 38 9.07 9.93 -9.72
C LYS A 38 8.88 10.53 -8.32
N GLU A 39 9.22 11.81 -8.15
CA GLU A 39 8.98 12.52 -6.87
C GLU A 39 7.50 12.54 -6.47
N LEU A 40 6.59 12.67 -7.45
CA LEU A 40 5.16 12.60 -7.18
C LEU A 40 4.75 11.22 -6.68
N ALA A 41 5.23 10.16 -7.34
CA ALA A 41 4.92 8.77 -6.97
C ALA A 41 5.46 8.43 -5.56
N ASP A 42 6.75 8.72 -5.31
CA ASP A 42 7.42 8.43 -4.04
C ASP A 42 6.83 9.25 -2.89
N GLY A 43 6.60 10.54 -3.12
CA GLY A 43 6.00 11.45 -2.14
C GLY A 43 4.56 11.04 -1.80
N PHE A 44 3.77 10.68 -2.81
CA PHE A 44 2.40 10.20 -2.60
C PHE A 44 2.38 8.87 -1.84
N GLN A 45 3.21 7.89 -2.25
CA GLN A 45 3.30 6.61 -1.57
C GLN A 45 3.69 6.79 -0.10
N SER A 46 4.77 7.52 0.19
CA SER A 46 5.25 7.72 1.55
C SER A 46 4.23 8.44 2.44
N ASP A 47 3.58 9.49 1.94
CA ASP A 47 2.56 10.22 2.69
C ASP A 47 1.29 9.38 2.93
N PHE A 48 0.88 8.61 1.93
CA PHE A 48 -0.28 7.75 2.04
C PHE A 48 -0.04 6.61 3.04
N GLU A 49 1.12 5.96 2.98
CA GLU A 49 1.49 4.88 3.89
C GLU A 49 1.62 5.34 5.35
N ALA A 50 1.99 6.61 5.57
CA ALA A 50 2.03 7.18 6.91
C ALA A 50 0.65 7.16 7.60
N SER A 51 -0.44 7.22 6.83
CA SER A 51 -1.82 7.20 7.34
C SER A 51 -2.50 5.84 7.21
N GLN A 52 -2.28 5.12 6.10
CA GLN A 52 -2.99 3.89 5.75
C GLN A 52 -2.19 2.60 5.97
N GLY A 53 -0.97 2.69 6.50
CA GLY A 53 -0.08 1.54 6.68
C GLY A 53 0.70 1.19 5.41
N HIS A 54 1.63 0.25 5.51
CA HIS A 54 2.54 -0.12 4.41
C HIS A 54 1.90 -1.07 3.40
N GLY A 55 2.50 -1.11 2.20
CA GLY A 55 2.14 -2.04 1.14
C GLY A 55 1.31 -1.46 0.04
N TRP A 56 1.35 -0.14 -0.11
CA TRP A 56 0.70 0.53 -1.20
C TRP A 56 1.68 0.70 -2.35
N HIS A 57 1.20 0.42 -3.56
CA HIS A 57 1.92 0.59 -4.80
C HIS A 57 1.30 1.76 -5.54
N VAL A 58 2.13 2.59 -6.14
CA VAL A 58 1.73 3.75 -6.92
C VAL A 58 2.33 3.62 -8.31
N LEU A 59 1.50 3.66 -9.33
CA LEU A 59 1.92 3.79 -10.73
C LEU A 59 1.41 5.13 -11.27
N VAL A 60 2.28 5.90 -11.90
CA VAL A 60 1.98 7.25 -12.41
C VAL A 60 2.39 7.34 -13.87
N GLY A 61 1.49 7.86 -14.71
CA GLY A 61 1.78 8.08 -16.13
C GLY A 61 0.64 8.79 -16.84
N LYS A 62 0.80 9.17 -18.11
CA LYS A 62 -0.30 9.82 -18.86
C LYS A 62 -1.22 8.80 -19.51
N ASP A 63 -0.64 7.90 -20.29
CA ASP A 63 -1.37 6.88 -21.01
C ASP A 63 -0.63 5.56 -20.97
N PHE A 64 -1.12 4.67 -20.12
CA PHE A 64 -0.50 3.39 -19.84
C PHE A 64 -1.57 2.35 -19.50
N ALA A 65 -1.30 1.12 -19.90
CA ALA A 65 -2.06 -0.06 -19.53
C ALA A 65 -1.42 -0.73 -18.31
N VAL A 66 -2.22 -1.36 -17.47
CA VAL A 66 -1.76 -2.10 -16.29
C VAL A 66 -2.52 -3.40 -16.10
N ASP A 67 -1.80 -4.45 -15.67
CA ASP A 67 -2.40 -5.67 -15.17
C ASP A 67 -1.79 -5.97 -13.80
N VAL A 68 -2.55 -5.57 -12.79
CA VAL A 68 -2.18 -5.64 -11.38
C VAL A 68 -3.17 -6.51 -10.64
N ARG A 69 -2.68 -7.24 -9.63
CA ARG A 69 -3.55 -8.00 -8.72
C ARG A 69 -3.61 -7.26 -7.39
N TYR A 70 -4.79 -6.71 -7.10
CA TYR A 70 -4.99 -5.90 -5.91
C TYR A 70 -6.13 -6.45 -5.05
N ARG A 71 -6.04 -6.18 -3.74
CA ARG A 71 -7.07 -6.54 -2.77
C ARG A 71 -8.36 -5.77 -3.07
N LYS A 72 -9.49 -6.47 -3.12
CA LYS A 72 -10.81 -5.86 -3.39
C LYS A 72 -11.07 -4.67 -2.45
N GLY A 73 -11.45 -3.53 -3.02
CA GLY A 73 -11.69 -2.28 -2.29
C GLY A 73 -10.43 -1.49 -1.91
N CYS A 74 -9.23 -1.98 -2.24
CA CYS A 74 -7.94 -1.34 -2.00
C CYS A 74 -7.26 -0.90 -3.31
N GLY A 75 -8.04 -0.30 -4.22
CA GLY A 75 -7.57 0.26 -5.48
C GLY A 75 -8.27 1.57 -5.74
N VAL A 76 -7.51 2.62 -6.06
CA VAL A 76 -8.01 3.96 -6.37
C VAL A 76 -7.27 4.45 -7.61
N VAL A 77 -8.00 4.99 -8.57
CA VAL A 77 -7.41 5.66 -9.73
C VAL A 77 -7.69 7.15 -9.59
N LEU A 78 -6.62 7.96 -9.65
CA LEU A 78 -6.70 9.41 -9.60
C LEU A 78 -6.34 9.98 -10.98
N LEU A 79 -7.06 11.01 -11.40
CA LEU A 79 -6.91 11.67 -12.69
C LEU A 79 -6.59 13.14 -12.45
N HIS A 80 -5.50 13.62 -13.03
CA HIS A 80 -5.16 15.04 -13.02
C HIS A 80 -5.83 15.75 -14.20
N LYS A 81 -6.62 16.79 -13.92
CA LYS A 81 -7.46 17.45 -14.95
C LYS A 81 -6.66 18.10 -16.06
N SER A 82 -5.54 18.75 -15.75
CA SER A 82 -4.82 19.60 -16.70
C SER A 82 -3.70 18.88 -17.48
N THR A 83 -3.11 17.83 -16.90
CA THR A 83 -1.93 17.16 -17.50
C THR A 83 -2.23 15.78 -18.08
N SER A 84 -3.50 15.33 -17.98
CA SER A 84 -3.93 13.97 -18.31
C SER A 84 -3.13 12.88 -17.59
N THR A 85 -2.50 13.21 -16.44
CA THR A 85 -1.77 12.24 -15.64
C THR A 85 -2.75 11.35 -14.87
N LYS A 86 -2.61 10.04 -15.03
CA LYS A 86 -3.32 8.99 -14.32
C LYS A 86 -2.40 8.42 -13.23
N ILE A 87 -2.97 8.16 -12.07
CA ILE A 87 -2.28 7.56 -10.93
C ILE A 87 -3.09 6.36 -10.48
N VAL A 88 -2.47 5.19 -10.43
CA VAL A 88 -3.06 3.96 -9.92
C VAL A 88 -2.43 3.69 -8.55
N LEU A 89 -3.22 3.88 -7.50
CA LEU A 89 -2.87 3.53 -6.13
C LEU A 89 -3.56 2.22 -5.77
N TYR A 90 -2.81 1.23 -5.34
CA TYR A 90 -3.42 -0.04 -4.94
C TYR A 90 -2.58 -0.81 -3.93
N ARG A 91 -3.20 -1.81 -3.31
CA ARG A 91 -2.52 -2.76 -2.44
C ARG A 91 -2.50 -4.14 -3.08
N ALA A 92 -1.31 -4.68 -3.31
CA ALA A 92 -1.15 -5.96 -3.98
C ALA A 92 -1.76 -7.12 -3.16
N THR A 93 -2.17 -8.17 -3.86
CA THR A 93 -2.61 -9.43 -3.25
C THR A 93 -2.04 -10.60 -4.05
N HIS A 94 -1.77 -11.70 -3.36
CA HIS A 94 -1.37 -12.93 -4.00
C HIS A 94 -2.48 -13.44 -4.94
N THR A 95 -2.08 -13.99 -6.09
CA THR A 95 -2.94 -14.75 -6.99
C THR A 95 -2.31 -16.11 -7.29
N SER A 96 -3.13 -17.14 -7.43
CA SER A 96 -2.72 -18.44 -7.97
C SER A 96 -3.02 -18.57 -9.47
N ALA A 97 -3.57 -17.54 -10.10
CA ALA A 97 -3.91 -17.57 -11.52
C ALA A 97 -2.64 -17.68 -12.37
N THR A 98 -2.61 -18.67 -13.26
CA THR A 98 -1.52 -18.88 -14.23
C THR A 98 -2.01 -18.56 -15.64
N PRO A 99 -2.01 -17.27 -16.04
CA PRO A 99 -2.42 -16.88 -17.38
C PRO A 99 -1.56 -17.58 -18.44
N LYS A 100 -2.20 -17.89 -19.58
CA LYS A 100 -1.51 -18.48 -20.73
C LYS A 100 -0.99 -17.38 -21.64
N LEU A 101 0.28 -17.47 -22.02
CA LEU A 101 0.87 -16.62 -23.05
C LEU A 101 0.12 -16.84 -24.37
N SER A 102 -0.27 -15.75 -25.04
CA SER A 102 -0.97 -15.87 -26.32
C SER A 102 -0.07 -16.50 -27.38
N ALA A 103 -0.67 -17.26 -28.30
CA ALA A 103 0.01 -17.76 -29.49
C ALA A 103 0.37 -16.61 -30.46
N ASP A 104 -0.27 -15.46 -30.32
CA ASP A 104 -0.08 -14.29 -31.18
C ASP A 104 1.19 -13.48 -30.83
N VAL A 105 1.89 -13.84 -29.76
CA VAL A 105 3.13 -13.14 -29.39
C VAL A 105 4.19 -13.38 -30.48
N PRO A 106 4.70 -12.32 -31.14
CA PRO A 106 5.66 -12.47 -32.23
C PRO A 106 6.86 -13.32 -31.82
N THR A 107 7.34 -14.23 -32.68
CA THR A 107 8.52 -15.06 -32.39
C THR A 107 9.83 -14.29 -32.61
N ALA A 108 9.84 -13.37 -33.57
CA ALA A 108 10.98 -12.51 -33.86
C ALA A 108 11.06 -11.31 -32.90
N ARG A 109 12.28 -10.92 -32.53
CA ARG A 109 12.55 -9.70 -31.76
C ARG A 109 12.58 -8.49 -32.69
N ALA A 110 12.18 -7.31 -32.18
CA ALA A 110 12.45 -6.06 -32.87
C ALA A 110 13.97 -5.74 -32.82
N THR A 111 14.69 -5.98 -33.92
CA THR A 111 16.16 -5.86 -34.00
C THR A 111 16.70 -4.44 -33.90
N ASP A 112 15.85 -3.42 -34.05
CA ASP A 112 16.27 -2.02 -34.19
C ASP A 112 15.91 -1.15 -32.98
N MET A 113 15.44 -1.77 -31.89
CA MET A 113 15.05 -1.06 -30.67
C MET A 113 16.25 -0.90 -29.74
N LYS A 114 16.53 0.32 -29.31
CA LYS A 114 17.51 0.58 -28.25
C LYS A 114 16.85 0.35 -26.89
N CYS A 115 17.33 -0.64 -26.15
CA CYS A 115 16.94 -0.88 -24.77
C CYS A 115 17.76 -0.02 -23.79
N THR A 116 17.08 0.66 -22.88
CA THR A 116 17.67 1.40 -21.76
C THR A 116 17.00 0.96 -20.47
N ILE A 117 17.76 0.35 -19.56
CA ILE A 117 17.27 0.00 -18.22
C ILE A 117 17.40 1.27 -17.37
N MET A 118 16.28 1.73 -16.83
CA MET A 118 16.22 2.94 -16.00
C MET A 118 16.56 2.62 -14.55
N ASP A 119 16.02 1.51 -14.06
CA ASP A 119 16.19 1.03 -12.69
C ASP A 119 15.85 -0.47 -12.63
N SER A 120 16.64 -1.29 -11.94
CA SER A 120 16.38 -2.72 -11.80
C SER A 120 17.22 -3.34 -10.69
N ASP A 121 16.63 -4.28 -9.96
CA ASP A 121 17.32 -5.14 -9.01
C ASP A 121 17.50 -6.59 -9.54
N MET A 122 17.01 -6.88 -10.75
CA MET A 122 17.05 -8.22 -11.33
C MET A 122 18.48 -8.64 -11.68
N THR A 123 18.74 -9.94 -11.59
CA THR A 123 19.97 -10.56 -12.14
C THR A 123 20.06 -10.37 -13.65
N THR A 124 21.27 -10.26 -14.19
CA THR A 124 21.52 -10.04 -15.63
C THR A 124 20.85 -11.09 -16.54
N ASP A 125 20.79 -12.36 -16.13
CA ASP A 125 20.14 -13.42 -16.90
C ASP A 125 18.62 -13.18 -17.02
N ARG A 126 17.97 -12.83 -15.90
CA ARG A 126 16.55 -12.47 -15.87
C ARG A 126 16.27 -11.21 -16.69
N GLN A 127 17.12 -10.18 -16.56
CA GLN A 127 17.01 -8.95 -17.34
C GLN A 127 17.09 -9.26 -18.83
N THR A 128 18.02 -10.10 -19.26
CA THR A 128 18.20 -10.47 -20.68
C THR A 128 16.95 -11.19 -21.22
N GLY A 129 16.39 -12.12 -20.44
CA GLY A 129 15.13 -12.81 -20.79
C GLY A 129 13.94 -11.84 -20.88
N LEU A 130 13.83 -10.91 -19.92
CA LEU A 130 12.80 -9.88 -19.90
C LEU A 130 12.90 -8.95 -21.11
N VAL A 131 14.09 -8.41 -21.38
CA VAL A 131 14.35 -7.51 -22.53
C VAL A 131 13.99 -8.21 -23.83
N SER A 132 14.43 -9.47 -24.01
CA SER A 132 14.06 -10.28 -25.17
C SER A 132 12.55 -10.42 -25.33
N MET A 133 11.78 -10.53 -24.25
CA MET A 133 10.32 -10.64 -24.34
C MET A 133 9.70 -9.28 -24.67
N CYS A 134 10.15 -8.20 -24.02
CA CYS A 134 9.71 -6.83 -24.32
C CYS A 134 9.94 -6.47 -25.79
N GLU A 135 11.11 -6.80 -26.35
CA GLU A 135 11.42 -6.58 -27.78
C GLU A 135 10.49 -7.31 -28.74
N ARG A 136 9.95 -8.47 -28.34
CA ARG A 136 8.92 -9.19 -29.12
C ARG A 136 7.55 -8.52 -28.99
N LEU A 137 7.20 -8.12 -27.77
CA LEU A 137 5.90 -7.52 -27.47
C LEU A 137 5.71 -6.12 -28.06
N VAL A 138 6.78 -5.35 -28.26
CA VAL A 138 6.68 -4.04 -28.95
C VAL A 138 6.21 -4.18 -30.41
N GLY A 139 6.28 -5.37 -31.00
CA GLY A 139 5.66 -5.67 -32.29
C GLY A 139 4.14 -5.76 -32.27
N MET A 140 3.49 -5.69 -31.09
CA MET A 140 2.05 -5.66 -30.95
C MET A 140 1.51 -4.23 -31.02
N ASP A 141 0.31 -4.05 -31.55
CA ASP A 141 -0.29 -2.70 -31.68
C ASP A 141 -0.98 -2.21 -30.40
N SER A 142 -1.22 -3.10 -29.42
CA SER A 142 -2.00 -2.81 -28.21
C SER A 142 -1.14 -2.91 -26.94
N THR A 143 -1.09 -1.83 -26.17
CA THR A 143 -0.44 -1.84 -24.84
C THR A 143 -1.14 -2.76 -23.85
N GLU A 144 -2.45 -2.98 -23.99
CA GLU A 144 -3.19 -3.94 -23.16
C GLU A 144 -2.74 -5.37 -23.41
N ASP A 145 -2.53 -5.74 -24.68
CA ASP A 145 -2.04 -7.06 -25.04
C ASP A 145 -0.58 -7.25 -24.63
N MET A 146 0.25 -6.21 -24.76
CA MET A 146 1.62 -6.24 -24.26
C MET A 146 1.67 -6.55 -22.77
N VAL A 147 0.84 -5.86 -21.97
CA VAL A 147 0.77 -6.08 -20.52
C VAL A 147 0.32 -7.49 -20.18
N ALA A 148 -0.77 -7.96 -20.81
CA ALA A 148 -1.35 -9.28 -20.54
C ALA A 148 -0.35 -10.41 -20.87
N ASN A 149 0.31 -10.33 -22.04
CA ASN A 149 1.27 -11.32 -22.47
C ASN A 149 2.58 -11.26 -21.67
N LEU A 150 3.07 -10.06 -21.34
CA LEU A 150 4.26 -9.92 -20.49
C LEU A 150 4.02 -10.53 -19.11
N LYS A 151 2.85 -10.28 -18.52
CA LYS A 151 2.48 -10.89 -17.24
C LYS A 151 2.39 -12.40 -17.35
N ALA A 152 1.79 -12.93 -18.40
CA ALA A 152 1.71 -14.37 -18.63
C ALA A 152 3.09 -15.02 -18.72
N TYR A 153 4.00 -14.42 -19.50
CA TYR A 153 5.38 -14.87 -19.58
C TYR A 153 6.08 -14.88 -18.21
N LEU A 154 5.96 -13.79 -17.45
CA LEU A 154 6.60 -13.66 -16.14
C LEU A 154 6.05 -14.67 -15.13
N VAL A 155 4.73 -14.87 -15.09
CA VAL A 155 4.10 -15.86 -14.20
C VAL A 155 4.52 -17.28 -14.56
N GLN A 156 4.59 -17.62 -15.84
CA GLN A 156 5.02 -18.95 -16.29
C GLN A 156 6.49 -19.22 -16.02
N SER A 157 7.35 -18.20 -16.18
CA SER A 157 8.80 -18.34 -16.06
C SER A 157 9.28 -18.27 -14.61
N PHE A 158 8.64 -17.45 -13.78
CA PHE A 158 9.14 -17.08 -12.46
C PHE A 158 8.10 -17.21 -11.32
N GLY A 159 6.90 -17.73 -11.62
CA GLY A 159 5.85 -17.95 -10.62
C GLY A 159 5.03 -16.69 -10.32
N ASN A 160 4.07 -16.81 -9.40
CA ASN A 160 3.18 -15.70 -9.01
C ASN A 160 3.80 -14.79 -7.94
N THR A 161 3.37 -13.54 -7.73
CA THR A 161 2.36 -12.74 -8.44
C THR A 161 3.05 -11.53 -9.08
N TRP A 162 2.99 -11.41 -10.41
CA TRP A 162 3.60 -10.30 -11.14
C TRP A 162 2.61 -9.17 -11.42
N HIS A 163 3.13 -7.94 -11.39
CA HIS A 163 2.45 -6.72 -11.77
C HIS A 163 3.19 -6.07 -12.92
N VAL A 164 2.44 -5.66 -13.94
CA VAL A 164 3.01 -5.13 -15.18
C VAL A 164 2.28 -3.85 -15.55
N ALA A 165 3.05 -2.83 -15.93
CA ALA A 165 2.56 -1.59 -16.50
C ALA A 165 3.35 -1.26 -17.78
N VAL A 166 2.64 -0.85 -18.83
CA VAL A 166 3.25 -0.50 -20.11
C VAL A 166 2.67 0.82 -20.62
N ALA A 167 3.54 1.71 -21.06
CA ALA A 167 3.17 2.97 -21.69
C ALA A 167 3.79 3.07 -23.08
N ALA A 168 3.04 3.59 -24.06
CA ALA A 168 3.55 3.89 -25.39
C ALA A 168 4.33 5.24 -25.45
N ASN A 169 4.91 5.66 -24.32
CA ASN A 169 5.69 6.89 -24.18
C ASN A 169 6.67 6.77 -23.00
N HIS A 170 7.45 7.83 -22.74
CA HIS A 170 8.40 7.89 -21.62
C HIS A 170 7.73 8.15 -20.25
N ASP A 171 6.47 8.60 -20.24
CA ASP A 171 5.75 9.11 -19.08
C ASP A 171 5.08 7.96 -18.30
N LEU A 172 5.91 7.10 -17.71
CA LEU A 172 5.51 6.04 -16.77
C LEU A 172 6.54 5.94 -15.64
N CYS A 173 6.09 5.85 -14.40
CA CYS A 173 6.94 5.63 -13.23
C CYS A 173 6.17 4.83 -12.18
N GLY A 174 6.89 4.05 -11.37
CA GLY A 174 6.32 3.32 -10.25
C GLY A 174 7.06 3.60 -8.95
N ALA A 175 6.31 3.80 -7.86
CA ALA A 175 6.81 3.70 -6.49
C ALA A 175 6.17 2.45 -5.88
N VAL A 176 6.95 1.38 -5.77
CA VAL A 176 6.44 0.01 -5.57
C VAL A 176 7.29 -0.76 -4.58
N HIS A 177 6.65 -1.63 -3.80
CA HIS A 177 7.35 -2.62 -2.95
C HIS A 177 7.51 -3.93 -3.71
N ALA A 178 8.67 -4.12 -4.33
CA ALA A 178 8.96 -5.35 -5.06
C ALA A 178 9.61 -6.40 -4.14
N THR A 179 9.46 -7.67 -4.50
CA THR A 179 10.32 -8.73 -3.97
C THR A 179 11.73 -8.50 -4.50
N GLU A 180 12.75 -8.72 -3.67
CA GLU A 180 14.15 -8.55 -4.05
C GLU A 180 14.49 -9.37 -5.31
N GLY A 181 15.17 -8.74 -6.27
CA GLY A 181 15.60 -9.35 -7.53
C GLY A 181 14.49 -9.57 -8.55
N SER A 182 13.38 -8.84 -8.43
CA SER A 182 12.18 -8.99 -9.27
C SER A 182 11.64 -7.70 -9.91
N PHE A 183 12.25 -6.55 -9.65
CA PHE A 183 11.90 -5.25 -10.20
C PHE A 183 12.73 -4.87 -11.43
N CYS A 184 12.05 -4.36 -12.46
CA CYS A 184 12.70 -3.76 -13.61
C CYS A 184 11.83 -2.66 -14.23
N ASP A 185 12.45 -1.50 -14.45
CA ASP A 185 11.94 -0.38 -15.24
C ASP A 185 12.86 -0.21 -16.45
N LEU A 186 12.32 -0.44 -17.65
CA LEU A 186 13.07 -0.36 -18.89
C LEU A 186 12.29 0.40 -19.94
N THR A 187 13.04 1.03 -20.86
CA THR A 187 12.49 1.74 -22.00
C THR A 187 13.10 1.22 -23.29
N LEU A 188 12.26 0.89 -24.27
CA LEU A 188 12.63 0.55 -25.63
C LEU A 188 12.35 1.75 -26.55
N THR A 189 13.35 2.18 -27.30
CA THR A 189 13.24 3.36 -28.19
C THR A 189 13.70 3.05 -29.61
N LYS A 190 12.95 3.52 -30.61
CA LYS A 190 13.32 3.49 -32.03
C LYS A 190 12.85 4.78 -32.71
N GLY A 191 13.78 5.70 -32.97
CA GLY A 191 13.46 7.01 -33.52
C GLY A 191 12.51 7.79 -32.61
N LYS A 192 11.26 8.02 -33.07
CA LYS A 192 10.21 8.68 -32.27
C LYS A 192 9.35 7.70 -31.46
N GLN A 193 9.44 6.40 -31.74
CA GLN A 193 8.71 5.37 -31.00
C GLN A 193 9.40 5.12 -29.66
N CYS A 194 8.64 5.15 -28.58
CA CYS A 194 9.10 4.84 -27.24
C CYS A 194 8.07 3.96 -26.54
N VAL A 195 8.49 2.86 -25.95
CA VAL A 195 7.64 2.03 -25.09
C VAL A 195 8.37 1.80 -23.77
N ARG A 196 7.73 2.14 -22.66
CA ARG A 196 8.27 1.96 -21.30
C ARG A 196 7.52 0.85 -20.59
N PHE A 197 8.27 -0.02 -19.93
CA PHE A 197 7.77 -1.17 -19.19
C PHE A 197 8.22 -1.03 -17.73
N VAL A 198 7.28 -1.20 -16.81
CA VAL A 198 7.56 -1.34 -15.37
C VAL A 198 6.98 -2.67 -14.92
N VAL A 199 7.85 -3.55 -14.43
CA VAL A 199 7.47 -4.89 -13.96
C VAL A 199 8.04 -5.15 -12.58
N PHE A 200 7.25 -5.85 -11.76
CA PHE A 200 7.70 -6.30 -10.45
C PHE A 200 6.89 -7.46 -9.91
N GLN A 201 7.51 -8.28 -9.08
CA GLN A 201 6.81 -9.31 -8.33
C GLN A 201 6.44 -8.77 -6.95
N SER A 202 5.18 -8.96 -6.56
CA SER A 202 4.74 -8.66 -5.19
C SER A 202 3.48 -9.44 -4.87
N SER A 203 3.49 -10.20 -3.78
CA SER A 203 2.30 -10.85 -3.22
C SER A 203 1.48 -9.94 -2.31
N GLY A 204 1.89 -8.68 -2.16
CA GLY A 204 1.46 -7.80 -1.07
C GLY A 204 2.17 -8.14 0.24
N PHE A 205 2.05 -7.23 1.21
CA PHE A 205 2.52 -7.50 2.56
C PHE A 205 1.59 -8.47 3.26
N ASP A 206 2.19 -9.40 4.01
CA ASP A 206 1.46 -10.41 4.75
C ASP A 206 0.37 -9.78 5.63
N ALA A 207 -0.74 -10.52 5.77
CA ALA A 207 -1.85 -10.18 6.65
C ALA A 207 -1.39 -9.87 8.10
N THR A 208 -0.17 -10.28 8.47
CA THR A 208 0.49 -9.99 9.74
C THR A 208 0.75 -8.50 9.96
N VAL A 209 1.14 -7.72 8.94
CA VAL A 209 1.40 -6.27 9.09
C VAL A 209 0.08 -5.51 9.30
N ASP A 210 -0.97 -5.95 8.61
CA ASP A 210 -2.33 -5.45 8.81
C ASP A 210 -2.87 -5.82 10.19
N LEU A 211 -2.66 -7.06 10.61
CA LEU A 211 -3.08 -7.53 11.92
C LEU A 211 -2.37 -6.76 13.03
N LEU A 212 -1.05 -6.54 12.93
CA LEU A 212 -0.30 -5.74 13.91
C LEU A 212 -0.80 -4.30 13.98
N THR A 213 -1.14 -3.70 12.84
CA THR A 213 -1.68 -2.33 12.79
C THR A 213 -3.08 -2.27 13.39
N LEU A 214 -3.92 -3.26 13.11
CA LEU A 214 -5.25 -3.40 13.71
C LEU A 214 -5.15 -3.62 15.22
N LEU A 215 -4.31 -4.55 15.66
CA LEU A 215 -4.12 -4.89 17.07
C LEU A 215 -3.62 -3.68 17.86
N HIS A 216 -2.73 -2.87 17.28
CA HIS A 216 -2.29 -1.62 17.89
C HIS A 216 -3.45 -0.62 18.07
N ARG A 217 -4.30 -0.44 17.04
CA ARG A 217 -5.47 0.44 17.13
C ARG A 217 -6.48 -0.07 18.17
N VAL A 218 -6.76 -1.36 18.18
CA VAL A 218 -7.67 -2.01 19.14
C VAL A 218 -7.14 -1.86 20.57
N ALA A 219 -5.84 -2.08 20.79
CA ALA A 219 -5.22 -1.90 22.11
C ALA A 219 -5.38 -0.46 22.63
N LEU A 220 -5.22 0.54 21.77
CA LEU A 220 -5.42 1.95 22.17
C LEU A 220 -6.88 2.26 22.49
N VAL A 221 -7.84 1.71 21.74
CA VAL A 221 -9.28 1.88 22.03
C VAL A 221 -9.64 1.21 23.35
N LEU A 222 -9.16 -0.01 23.61
CA LEU A 222 -9.38 -0.72 24.88
C LEU A 222 -8.75 0.02 26.06
N ALA A 223 -7.55 0.60 25.88
CA ALA A 223 -6.93 1.46 26.88
C ALA A 223 -7.79 2.69 27.18
N ALA A 224 -8.33 3.35 26.15
CA ALA A 224 -9.21 4.50 26.33
C ALA A 224 -10.51 4.13 27.05
N MET A 225 -11.14 3.00 26.68
CA MET A 225 -12.34 2.50 27.36
C MET A 225 -12.05 2.17 28.83
N ALA A 226 -10.94 1.49 29.12
CA ALA A 226 -10.52 1.20 30.50
C ALA A 226 -10.26 2.49 31.30
N GLY A 227 -9.70 3.53 30.66
CA GLY A 227 -9.55 4.86 31.26
C GLY A 227 -10.89 5.53 31.59
N VAL A 228 -11.89 5.42 30.71
CA VAL A 228 -13.25 5.91 30.99
C VAL A 228 -13.90 5.15 32.15
N PHE A 229 -13.74 3.82 32.19
CA PHE A 229 -14.22 3.01 33.32
C PHE A 229 -13.54 3.40 34.63
N PHE A 230 -12.21 3.60 34.62
CA PHE A 230 -11.49 4.08 35.78
C PHE A 230 -12.04 5.42 36.28
N LEU A 231 -12.27 6.39 35.38
CA LEU A 231 -12.86 7.68 35.74
C LEU A 231 -14.28 7.51 36.31
N PHE A 232 -15.12 6.69 35.69
CA PHE A 232 -16.47 6.40 36.17
C PHE A 232 -16.47 5.81 37.59
N TYR A 233 -15.62 4.82 37.84
CA TYR A 233 -15.50 4.25 39.18
C TYR A 233 -14.88 5.21 40.17
N LYS A 234 -13.95 6.08 39.75
CA LYS A 234 -13.36 7.12 40.61
C LYS A 234 -14.35 8.21 41.00
N THR A 235 -15.20 8.65 40.08
CA THR A 235 -16.26 9.65 40.37
C THR A 235 -17.41 9.07 41.18
N SER A 236 -17.66 7.76 41.05
CA SER A 236 -18.71 7.05 41.80
C SER A 236 -18.21 6.52 43.14
N TYR A 237 -16.91 6.68 43.43
CA TYR A 237 -16.28 6.17 44.63
C TYR A 237 -16.63 7.03 45.84
N ARG A 238 -17.23 6.40 46.86
CA ARG A 238 -17.46 7.00 48.16
C ARG A 238 -16.51 6.36 49.18
N PRO A 239 -15.30 6.90 49.37
CA PRO A 239 -14.34 6.33 50.31
C PRO A 239 -14.86 6.36 51.75
N GLU A 240 -15.74 7.31 52.06
CA GLU A 240 -16.38 7.47 53.37
C GLU A 240 -17.15 6.21 53.81
N CYS A 241 -17.70 5.44 52.87
CA CYS A 241 -18.44 4.21 53.18
C CYS A 241 -17.56 2.96 53.36
N LEU A 242 -16.23 3.12 53.38
CA LEU A 242 -15.29 2.04 53.70
C LEU A 242 -14.80 2.10 55.15
N ASP A 243 -14.98 3.23 55.84
CA ASP A 243 -14.69 3.36 57.26
C ASP A 243 -15.88 2.84 58.10
N ASP A 244 -15.59 2.00 59.10
CA ASP A 244 -16.61 1.42 60.00
C ASP A 244 -17.37 2.48 60.84
N SER A 245 -16.92 3.74 60.81
CA SER A 245 -17.50 4.87 61.54
C SER A 245 -18.56 5.66 60.75
N ALA A 246 -18.78 5.37 59.45
CA ALA A 246 -19.73 6.10 58.63
C ALA A 246 -21.13 5.47 58.63
N ALA A 247 -22.17 6.32 58.71
CA ALA A 247 -23.58 5.90 58.62
C ALA A 247 -23.98 5.58 57.17
N CYS A 248 -23.34 4.58 56.55
CA CYS A 248 -23.69 4.10 55.21
C CYS A 248 -24.56 2.83 55.28
N THR A 249 -25.42 2.66 54.30
CA THR A 249 -26.24 1.44 54.15
C THR A 249 -25.39 0.26 53.66
N GLU A 250 -25.81 -0.97 53.94
CA GLU A 250 -25.13 -2.20 53.46
C GLU A 250 -24.94 -2.23 51.93
N HIS A 251 -25.91 -1.66 51.19
CA HIS A 251 -25.82 -1.51 49.74
C HIS A 251 -24.67 -0.57 49.35
N GLU A 252 -24.51 0.56 50.04
CA GLU A 252 -23.46 1.55 49.76
C GLU A 252 -22.07 0.99 50.06
N VAL A 253 -21.91 0.24 51.15
CA VAL A 253 -20.65 -0.46 51.48
C VAL A 253 -20.27 -1.48 50.40
N ARG A 254 -21.23 -2.26 49.90
CA ARG A 254 -20.99 -3.24 48.81
C ARG A 254 -20.61 -2.56 47.50
N VAL A 255 -21.22 -1.42 47.19
CA VAL A 255 -20.87 -0.63 46.00
C VAL A 255 -19.48 -0.02 46.15
N ALA A 256 -19.11 0.49 47.33
CA ALA A 256 -17.79 1.04 47.58
C ALA A 256 -16.67 -0.01 47.44
N LYS A 257 -16.82 -1.19 48.04
CA LYS A 257 -15.86 -2.30 47.91
C LYS A 257 -15.74 -2.81 46.48
N SER A 258 -16.86 -2.93 45.76
CA SER A 258 -16.81 -3.32 44.34
C SER A 258 -16.17 -2.23 43.47
N GLY A 259 -16.40 -0.96 43.80
CA GLY A 259 -15.76 0.19 43.16
C GLY A 259 -14.23 0.18 43.30
N GLU A 260 -13.70 -0.07 44.51
CA GLU A 260 -12.25 -0.17 44.74
C GLU A 260 -11.61 -1.28 43.91
N TRP A 261 -12.22 -2.47 43.91
CA TRP A 261 -11.75 -3.60 43.09
C TRP A 261 -11.77 -3.28 41.60
N TRP A 262 -12.86 -2.69 41.09
CA TRP A 262 -12.98 -2.34 39.67
C TRP A 262 -12.06 -1.19 39.26
N GLN A 263 -11.74 -0.24 40.14
CA GLN A 263 -10.70 0.76 39.90
C GLN A 263 -9.32 0.13 39.72
N PHE A 264 -8.97 -0.84 40.57
CA PHE A 264 -7.71 -1.57 40.44
C PHE A 264 -7.65 -2.33 39.10
N VAL A 265 -8.71 -3.07 38.77
CA VAL A 265 -8.81 -3.80 37.50
C VAL A 265 -8.72 -2.85 36.29
N ALA A 266 -9.41 -1.72 36.33
CA ALA A 266 -9.37 -0.73 35.25
C ALA A 266 -7.96 -0.12 35.10
N THR A 267 -7.29 0.17 36.21
CA THR A 267 -5.91 0.70 36.21
C THR A 267 -4.94 -0.31 35.59
N LEU A 268 -5.03 -1.58 36.00
CA LEU A 268 -4.22 -2.66 35.45
C LEU A 268 -4.49 -2.83 33.94
N ALA A 269 -5.75 -2.80 33.52
CA ALA A 269 -6.13 -2.89 32.11
C ALA A 269 -5.53 -1.74 31.29
N VAL A 270 -5.58 -0.49 31.78
CA VAL A 270 -4.94 0.65 31.11
C VAL A 270 -3.44 0.41 30.92
N VAL A 271 -2.73 0.02 31.97
CA VAL A 271 -1.28 -0.22 31.91
C VAL A 271 -0.95 -1.34 30.91
N VAL A 272 -1.67 -2.45 30.97
CA VAL A 272 -1.46 -3.60 30.07
C VAL A 272 -1.73 -3.22 28.62
N PHE A 273 -2.83 -2.54 28.32
CA PHE A 273 -3.17 -2.18 26.94
C PHE A 273 -2.24 -1.10 26.36
N ILE A 274 -1.79 -0.13 27.17
CA ILE A 274 -0.78 0.84 26.75
C ILE A 274 0.57 0.16 26.51
N GLY A 275 0.97 -0.76 27.40
CA GLY A 275 2.19 -1.56 27.25
C GLY A 275 2.16 -2.40 25.97
N LEU A 276 1.06 -3.12 25.73
CA LEU A 276 0.83 -3.89 24.52
C LEU A 276 0.86 -3.00 23.27
N GLY A 277 0.16 -1.85 23.30
CA GLY A 277 0.18 -0.87 22.22
C GLY A 277 1.60 -0.39 21.89
N SER A 278 2.43 -0.19 22.91
CA SER A 278 3.82 0.24 22.76
C SER A 278 4.70 -0.84 22.13
N ILE A 279 4.58 -2.10 22.58
CA ILE A 279 5.29 -3.25 22.00
C ILE A 279 4.91 -3.43 20.53
N LEU A 280 3.61 -3.34 20.21
CA LEU A 280 3.13 -3.45 18.83
C LEU A 280 3.66 -2.32 17.94
N ARG A 281 3.78 -1.10 18.47
CA ARG A 281 4.40 0.02 17.76
C ARG A 281 5.87 -0.24 17.46
N VAL A 282 6.63 -0.78 18.42
CA VAL A 282 8.06 -1.11 18.23
C VAL A 282 8.21 -2.23 17.21
N SER A 283 7.43 -3.31 17.33
CA SER A 283 7.43 -4.43 16.37
C SER A 283 7.11 -3.96 14.95
N ARG A 284 6.07 -3.12 14.79
CA ARG A 284 5.72 -2.51 13.51
C ARG A 284 6.87 -1.67 12.92
N ASN A 285 7.54 -0.88 13.75
CA ASN A 285 8.66 -0.04 13.31
C ASN A 285 9.90 -0.86 12.91
N SER A 286 10.18 -1.96 13.62
CA SER A 286 11.25 -2.90 13.27
C SER A 286 10.98 -3.58 11.93
N ILE A 287 9.75 -4.07 11.72
CA ILE A 287 9.33 -4.62 10.43
C ILE A 287 9.44 -3.54 9.34
N ARG A 288 9.03 -2.30 9.61
CA ARG A 288 9.16 -1.17 8.68
C ARG A 288 10.61 -0.91 8.26
N GLN A 289 11.57 -0.99 9.17
CA GLN A 289 12.99 -0.82 8.82
C GLN A 289 13.48 -1.94 7.93
N LYS A 290 13.08 -3.19 8.19
CA LYS A 290 13.41 -4.32 7.29
C LYS A 290 12.83 -4.13 5.90
N ILE A 291 11.58 -3.67 5.80
CA ILE A 291 10.91 -3.42 4.51
C ILE A 291 11.59 -2.30 3.71
N LYS A 292 12.13 -1.27 4.37
CA LYS A 292 12.85 -0.18 3.70
C LYS A 292 14.25 -0.55 3.19
N HIS A 293 14.81 -1.65 3.68
CA HIS A 293 16.15 -2.14 3.31
C HIS A 293 16.09 -3.29 2.30
N VAL A 294 14.89 -3.64 1.83
CA VAL A 294 14.63 -4.46 0.65
C VAL A 294 14.22 -3.51 -0.47
#